data_AF-A0A382N6Y0-F1
#
_entry.id   AF-A0A382N6Y0-F1
#
_cell.length_a   1.000
_cell.length_b   1.000
_cell.length_c   1.000
_cell.angle_alpha   90.00
_cell.angle_beta   90.00
_cell.angle_gamma   90.00
#
_symmetry.space_group_name_H-M   'P 1'
#
loop_
_entity.id
_entity.type
_entity.pdbx_description
1 polymer ?
#
loop_
_entity_poly.entity_id
_entity_poly.type
_entity_poly.pdbx_seq_one_letter_code
_entity_poly.pdbx_strand_id
1 'polypeptide(L)'
;MPKRAKYIVVDFNDLVSVPFIESKFVESPDEILNAFSRAIKEILQERFPEYARKIEHDIRARIANFPAERSLRQINSEVITKMTSVSGMVVRASEVKPLAKELTYKCLDKHTSQFTLLDGMSLDKAVKCQSPK
;
A
#
# COMPACT_ATOMS: atom_id res chain seq x y z
N MET A 1 -6.19 4.23 -20.92
CA MET A 1 -5.83 3.44 -19.71
C MET A 1 -5.16 2.13 -20.15
N PRO A 2 -3.98 1.78 -19.62
CA PRO A 2 -3.34 0.50 -19.94
C PRO A 2 -4.20 -0.66 -19.42
N LYS A 3 -4.38 -1.70 -20.24
CA LYS A 3 -5.44 -2.73 -20.16
C LYS A 3 -5.45 -3.66 -18.92
N ARG A 4 -4.64 -3.40 -17.89
CA ARG A 4 -4.60 -4.17 -16.61
C ARG A 4 -4.12 -3.32 -15.42
N ALA A 5 -4.40 -2.03 -15.41
CA ALA A 5 -3.98 -1.17 -14.30
C ALA A 5 -4.72 -1.58 -13.01
N LYS A 6 -3.95 -1.91 -11.96
CA LYS A 6 -4.46 -2.21 -10.60
C LYS A 6 -4.48 -0.96 -9.72
N TYR A 7 -4.38 0.22 -10.31
CA TYR A 7 -4.34 1.48 -9.59
C TYR A 7 -5.23 2.53 -10.24
N ILE A 8 -5.73 3.44 -9.43
CA ILE A 8 -6.49 4.62 -9.87
C ILE A 8 -5.68 5.85 -9.46
N VAL A 9 -5.51 6.77 -10.40
CA VAL A 9 -4.91 8.07 -10.14
C VAL A 9 -6.03 9.03 -9.76
N VAL A 10 -5.88 9.69 -8.61
CA VAL A 10 -6.81 10.68 -8.08
C VAL A 10 -6.07 12.01 -8.03
N ASP A 11 -6.63 13.05 -8.63
CA ASP A 11 -6.06 14.40 -8.55
C ASP A 11 -6.39 15.00 -7.18
N PHE A 12 -5.38 15.55 -6.50
CA PHE A 12 -5.60 16.20 -5.22
C PHE A 12 -6.47 17.46 -5.37
N ASN A 13 -6.42 18.17 -6.49
CA ASN A 13 -7.18 19.41 -6.70
C ASN A 13 -8.69 19.20 -6.56
N ASP A 14 -9.20 18.03 -6.94
CA ASP A 14 -10.62 17.68 -6.77
C ASP A 14 -10.98 17.47 -5.29
N LEU A 15 -10.02 17.01 -4.48
CA LEU A 15 -10.19 16.72 -3.06
C LEU A 15 -10.09 17.95 -2.16
N VAL A 16 -9.49 19.05 -2.64
CA VAL A 16 -9.38 20.33 -1.91
C VAL A 16 -10.75 20.89 -1.52
N SER A 17 -11.79 20.55 -2.28
CA SER A 17 -13.17 20.94 -1.99
C SER A 17 -13.71 20.41 -0.65
N VAL A 18 -13.07 19.40 -0.05
CA VAL A 18 -13.51 18.75 1.20
C VAL A 18 -12.43 18.93 2.29
N PRO A 19 -12.58 19.90 3.22
CA PRO A 19 -11.53 20.27 4.17
C PRO A 19 -11.16 19.15 5.16
N PHE A 20 -12.09 18.22 5.44
CA PHE A 20 -11.83 17.07 6.31
C PHE A 20 -10.83 16.07 5.71
N ILE A 21 -10.83 15.95 4.38
CA ILE A 21 -9.95 15.01 3.67
C ILE A 21 -8.52 15.56 3.68
N GLU A 22 -8.36 16.87 3.50
CA GLU A 22 -7.06 17.55 3.50
C GLU A 22 -6.30 17.38 4.83
N SER A 23 -6.95 17.61 5.98
CA SER A 23 -6.29 17.46 7.28
C SER A 23 -5.83 16.03 7.53
N LYS A 24 -6.65 15.04 7.13
CA LYS A 24 -6.31 13.62 7.26
C LYS A 24 -5.13 13.19 6.40
N PHE A 25 -4.90 13.80 5.22
CA PHE A 25 -3.69 13.55 4.43
C PHE A 25 -2.41 14.01 5.11
N VAL A 26 -2.49 15.04 5.96
CA VAL A 26 -1.34 15.58 6.70
C VAL A 26 -1.10 14.81 8.00
N GLU A 27 -2.16 14.43 8.72
CA GLU A 27 -2.04 13.75 10.02
C GLU A 27 -1.74 12.25 9.89
N SER A 28 -2.46 11.54 9.00
CA SER A 28 -2.44 10.09 8.91
C SER A 28 -2.60 9.62 7.46
N PRO A 29 -1.56 9.75 6.61
CA PRO A 29 -1.64 9.40 5.20
C PRO A 29 -1.94 7.91 4.95
N ASP A 30 -1.46 7.02 5.83
CA ASP A 30 -1.70 5.57 5.69
C ASP A 30 -3.17 5.21 5.89
N GLU A 31 -3.83 5.83 6.87
CA GLU A 31 -5.25 5.60 7.17
C GLU A 31 -6.13 6.01 5.98
N ILE A 32 -5.89 7.21 5.44
CA ILE A 32 -6.68 7.76 4.34
C ILE A 32 -6.44 6.99 3.03
N LEU A 33 -5.21 6.59 2.71
CA LEU A 33 -4.92 5.80 1.52
C LEU A 33 -5.58 4.41 1.57
N ASN A 34 -5.66 3.81 2.77
CA ASN A 34 -6.41 2.57 2.99
C ASN A 34 -7.92 2.78 2.82
N ALA A 35 -8.47 3.88 3.35
CA ALA A 35 -9.88 4.22 3.17
C ALA A 35 -10.24 4.42 1.68
N PHE A 36 -9.41 5.14 0.91
CA PHE A 36 -9.58 5.29 -0.54
C PHE A 36 -9.52 3.96 -1.26
N SER A 37 -8.56 3.09 -0.92
CA SER A 37 -8.44 1.76 -1.54
C SER A 37 -9.68 0.90 -1.28
N ARG A 38 -10.25 0.98 -0.07
CA ARG A 38 -11.52 0.32 0.28
C ARG A 38 -12.71 0.91 -0.48
N ALA A 39 -12.86 2.23 -0.53
CA ALA A 39 -13.95 2.88 -1.26
C ALA A 39 -13.92 2.52 -2.76
N ILE A 40 -12.73 2.47 -3.36
CA ILE A 40 -12.56 2.02 -4.75
C ILE A 40 -13.01 0.56 -4.90
N LYS A 41 -12.67 -0.32 -3.94
CA LYS A 41 -13.11 -1.72 -3.96
C LYS A 41 -14.63 -1.84 -3.94
N GLU A 42 -15.32 -1.09 -3.08
CA GLU A 42 -16.77 -1.08 -2.96
C GLU A 42 -17.44 -0.64 -4.29
N ILE A 43 -16.97 0.47 -4.87
CA ILE A 43 -17.46 0.95 -6.18
C ILE A 43 -17.20 -0.05 -7.31
N LEU A 44 -16.06 -0.74 -7.29
CA LEU A 44 -15.74 -1.77 -8.28
C LEU A 44 -16.59 -3.03 -8.11
N GLN A 45 -16.96 -3.40 -6.88
CA GLN A 45 -17.85 -4.53 -6.62
C GLN A 45 -19.25 -4.30 -7.20
N GLU A 46 -19.76 -3.07 -7.12
CA GLU A 46 -21.06 -2.71 -7.69
C GLU A 46 -21.07 -2.80 -9.22
N ARG A 47 -20.02 -2.29 -9.89
CA ARG A 47 -19.98 -2.23 -11.36
C ARG A 47 -19.45 -3.51 -12.01
N PHE A 48 -18.45 -4.14 -11.42
CA PHE A 48 -17.71 -5.26 -12.00
C PHE A 48 -17.28 -6.28 -10.92
N PRO A 49 -18.22 -7.08 -10.39
CA PRO A 49 -17.94 -8.02 -9.29
C PRO A 49 -16.87 -9.06 -9.62
N GLU A 50 -16.84 -9.55 -10.87
CA GLU A 50 -15.86 -10.52 -11.36
C GLU A 50 -14.42 -9.96 -11.41
N TYR A 51 -14.27 -8.66 -11.67
CA TYR A 51 -12.97 -7.99 -11.69
C TYR A 51 -12.52 -7.65 -10.27
N ALA A 52 -13.45 -7.22 -9.41
CA ALA A 52 -13.19 -6.90 -8.02
C ALA A 52 -12.60 -8.11 -7.27
N ARG A 53 -13.18 -9.31 -7.43
CA ARG A 53 -12.69 -10.55 -6.80
C ARG A 53 -11.26 -10.93 -7.18
N LYS A 54 -10.82 -10.58 -8.39
CA LYS A 54 -9.48 -10.92 -8.88
C LYS A 54 -8.38 -10.01 -8.35
N ILE A 55 -8.73 -8.81 -7.84
CA ILE A 55 -7.77 -7.74 -7.53
C ILE A 55 -7.96 -7.23 -6.10
N GLU A 56 -8.64 -8.00 -5.24
CA GLU A 56 -9.02 -7.55 -3.89
C GLU A 56 -7.86 -7.04 -3.04
N HIS A 57 -6.65 -7.57 -3.23
CA HIS A 57 -5.47 -7.23 -2.44
C HIS A 57 -4.50 -6.27 -3.15
N ASP A 58 -4.75 -5.91 -4.41
CA ASP A 58 -3.81 -5.12 -5.22
C ASP A 58 -4.34 -3.75 -5.65
N ILE A 59 -5.60 -3.41 -5.34
CA ILE A 59 -6.14 -2.08 -5.66
C ILE A 59 -5.40 -1.02 -4.85
N ARG A 60 -4.84 -0.03 -5.54
CA ARG A 60 -4.15 1.11 -4.90
C ARG A 60 -4.65 2.43 -5.44
N ALA A 61 -4.99 3.35 -4.55
CA ALA A 61 -5.15 4.76 -4.89
C ALA A 61 -3.77 5.42 -5.00
N ARG A 62 -3.56 6.22 -6.04
CA ARG A 62 -2.38 7.08 -6.21
C ARG A 62 -2.83 8.52 -6.28
N ILE A 63 -2.30 9.37 -5.42
CA ILE A 63 -2.59 10.79 -5.41
C ILE A 63 -1.61 11.50 -6.36
N ALA A 64 -2.15 12.31 -7.26
CA ALA A 64 -1.38 13.21 -8.12
C ALA A 64 -1.53 14.66 -7.64
N ASN A 65 -0.57 15.52 -8.02
CA ASN A 65 -0.63 16.98 -7.80
C ASN A 65 -0.79 17.40 -6.32
N PHE A 66 -0.09 16.75 -5.40
CA PHE A 66 -0.14 17.13 -3.99
C PHE A 66 0.56 18.49 -3.76
N PRO A 67 -0.09 19.48 -3.13
CA PRO A 67 0.39 20.87 -3.08
C PRO A 67 1.59 21.09 -2.14
N ALA A 68 1.84 20.18 -1.19
CA ALA A 68 3.00 20.27 -0.31
C ALA A 68 4.27 19.75 -0.99
N GLU A 69 4.71 20.45 -2.04
CA GLU A 69 6.01 20.23 -2.66
C GLU A 69 7.11 20.81 -1.77
N ARG A 70 8.06 19.96 -1.37
CA ARG A 70 9.21 20.34 -0.55
C ARG A 70 10.49 19.95 -1.26
N SER A 71 11.52 20.78 -1.11
CA SER A 71 12.86 20.39 -1.57
C SER A 71 13.45 19.32 -0.66
N LEU A 72 14.31 18.44 -1.20
CA LEU A 72 15.04 17.43 -0.41
C LEU A 72 15.82 18.03 0.77
N ARG A 73 16.26 19.28 0.66
CA ARG A 73 17.01 20.00 1.71
C ARG A 73 16.14 20.41 2.91
N GLN A 74 14.81 20.41 2.75
CA GLN A 74 13.85 20.86 3.76
C GLN A 74 13.13 19.69 4.45
N ILE A 75 13.59 18.45 4.24
CA ILE A 75 13.04 17.27 4.91
C ILE A 75 13.65 17.20 6.32
N ASN A 76 12.87 17.65 7.29
CA ASN A 76 13.22 17.64 8.71
C ASN A 76 12.32 16.65 9.48
N SER A 77 12.60 16.48 10.78
CA SER A 77 11.82 15.62 11.67
C SER A 77 10.31 15.91 11.70
N GLU A 78 9.90 17.13 11.36
CA GLU A 78 8.50 17.55 11.28
C GLU A 78 7.71 16.87 10.16
N VAL A 79 8.40 16.32 9.14
CA VAL A 79 7.81 15.64 7.97
C VAL A 79 7.67 14.13 8.21
N ILE A 80 8.21 13.62 9.31
CA ILE A 80 8.05 12.21 9.69
C ILE A 80 6.56 11.90 9.82
N THR A 81 6.14 10.74 9.28
CA THR A 81 4.76 10.26 9.18
C THR A 81 3.78 11.14 8.39
N LYS A 82 4.24 12.15 7.64
CA LYS A 82 3.37 13.01 6.81
C LYS A 82 3.57 12.75 5.33
N MET A 83 2.53 12.96 4.52
CA MET A 83 2.66 12.92 3.07
C MET A 83 3.41 14.16 2.58
N THR A 84 4.35 13.97 1.66
CA THR A 84 5.12 15.06 1.04
C THR A 84 5.34 14.77 -0.44
N SER A 85 5.44 15.81 -1.26
CA SER A 85 5.83 15.71 -2.66
C SER A 85 7.24 16.26 -2.83
N VAL A 86 8.08 15.58 -3.60
CA VAL A 86 9.48 15.98 -3.81
C VAL A 86 9.83 15.81 -5.28
N SER A 87 10.46 16.82 -5.85
CA SER A 87 10.98 16.81 -7.22
C SER A 87 12.50 16.64 -7.22
N GLY A 88 13.01 15.81 -8.14
CA GLY A 88 14.45 15.54 -8.27
C GLY A 88 14.79 14.60 -9.42
N MET A 89 16.08 14.58 -9.78
CA MET A 89 16.63 13.69 -10.81
C MET A 89 17.09 12.37 -10.19
N VAL A 90 16.70 11.25 -10.79
CA VAL A 90 17.13 9.90 -10.37
C VAL A 90 18.50 9.58 -10.98
N VAL A 91 19.51 9.39 -10.15
CA VAL A 91 20.90 9.15 -10.59
C VAL A 91 21.22 7.67 -10.77
N ARG A 92 20.62 6.79 -9.94
CA ARG A 92 20.87 5.35 -9.96
C ARG A 92 19.63 4.60 -9.48
N ALA A 93 19.37 3.44 -10.08
CA ALA A 93 18.43 2.43 -9.59
C ALA A 93 19.21 1.16 -9.23
N SER A 94 18.84 0.50 -8.13
CA SER A 94 19.35 -0.83 -7.79
C SER A 94 18.53 -1.93 -8.47
N GLU A 95 19.07 -3.14 -8.56
CA GLU A 95 18.31 -4.31 -9.00
C GLU A 95 17.13 -4.61 -8.07
N VAL A 96 16.07 -5.18 -8.63
CA VAL A 96 14.86 -5.54 -7.91
C VAL A 96 15.14 -6.74 -7.02
N LYS A 97 15.14 -6.53 -5.70
CA LYS A 97 15.21 -7.62 -4.71
C LYS A 97 13.80 -8.15 -4.45
N PRO A 98 13.50 -9.43 -4.73
CA PRO A 98 12.19 -9.99 -4.44
C PRO A 98 11.98 -10.06 -2.91
N LEU A 99 10.83 -9.60 -2.45
CA LEU A 99 10.42 -9.69 -1.06
C LEU A 99 9.38 -10.80 -0.92
N ALA A 100 9.59 -11.71 0.03
CA ALA A 100 8.64 -12.77 0.33
C ALA A 100 7.38 -12.16 0.97
N LYS A 101 6.21 -12.45 0.38
CA LYS A 101 4.90 -12.08 0.95
C LYS A 101 4.27 -13.22 1.76
N GLU A 102 4.48 -14.44 1.28
CA GLU A 102 3.96 -15.66 1.88
C GLU A 102 5.12 -16.62 2.07
N LEU A 103 5.18 -17.24 3.25
CA LEU A 103 6.16 -18.25 3.58
C LEU A 103 5.44 -19.55 3.89
N THR A 104 5.88 -20.61 3.23
CA THR A 104 5.39 -21.96 3.46
C THR A 104 6.53 -22.77 4.06
N TYR A 105 6.35 -23.20 5.31
CA TYR A 105 7.26 -24.12 5.97
C TYR A 105 6.77 -25.55 5.84
N LYS A 106 7.71 -26.48 5.68
CA LYS A 106 7.44 -27.91 5.69
C LYS A 106 8.26 -28.57 6.79
N CYS A 107 7.59 -29.20 7.75
CA CYS A 107 8.23 -29.97 8.81
C CYS A 107 8.82 -31.28 8.25
N LEU A 108 9.75 -31.89 9.00
CA LEU A 108 10.31 -33.21 8.71
C LEU A 108 9.23 -34.29 8.64
N ASP A 109 8.18 -34.16 9.47
CA ASP A 109 6.99 -35.03 9.45
C ASP A 109 6.00 -34.70 8.32
N LYS A 110 6.43 -33.92 7.31
CA LYS A 110 5.67 -33.47 6.13
C LYS A 110 4.48 -32.53 6.40
N HIS A 111 4.35 -31.98 7.60
CA HIS A 111 3.35 -30.94 7.87
C HIS A 111 3.65 -29.66 7.10
N THR A 112 2.63 -29.06 6.48
CA THR A 112 2.77 -27.78 5.75
C THR A 112 2.11 -26.69 6.59
N SER A 113 2.81 -25.59 6.83
CA SER A 113 2.28 -24.43 7.55
C SER A 113 2.54 -23.18 6.73
N GLN A 114 1.48 -22.41 6.50
CA GLN A 114 1.50 -21.20 5.69
C GLN A 114 1.40 -19.98 6.59
N PHE A 115 2.28 -19.00 6.36
CA PHE A 115 2.33 -17.73 7.08
C PHE A 115 2.34 -16.59 6.09
N THR A 116 1.40 -15.67 6.23
CA THR A 116 1.38 -14.42 5.48
C THR A 116 2.13 -13.37 6.29
N LEU A 117 3.20 -12.82 5.70
CA LEU A 117 3.99 -11.73 6.29
C LEU A 117 3.26 -10.41 6.05
N LEU A 118 2.28 -10.06 6.90
CA LEU A 118 1.44 -8.90 6.63
C LEU A 118 2.06 -7.57 7.06
N ASP A 119 2.92 -7.49 8.07
CA ASP A 119 3.61 -6.23 8.41
C ASP A 119 4.91 -6.53 9.18
N GLY A 120 6.05 -5.99 8.71
CA GLY A 120 7.25 -5.87 9.54
C GLY A 120 8.35 -6.93 9.42
N MET A 121 8.43 -7.69 8.30
CA MET A 121 9.58 -8.56 7.94
C MET A 121 10.06 -9.56 9.03
N SER A 122 9.28 -9.78 10.08
CA SER A 122 9.70 -10.52 11.26
C SER A 122 8.72 -11.67 11.48
N LEU A 123 9.20 -12.88 11.21
CA LEU A 123 8.57 -14.08 11.74
C LEU A 123 9.15 -14.34 13.12
N ASP A 124 8.28 -14.50 14.11
CA ASP A 124 8.69 -15.04 15.38
C ASP A 124 9.35 -16.41 15.17
N LYS A 125 10.56 -16.58 15.72
CA LYS A 125 11.39 -17.78 15.53
C LYS A 125 10.76 -19.07 16.06
N ALA A 126 9.60 -18.99 16.72
CA ALA A 126 8.91 -20.09 17.38
C ALA A 126 7.58 -20.44 16.68
N VAL A 127 7.62 -20.65 15.38
CA VAL A 127 6.47 -21.16 14.63
C VAL A 127 6.21 -22.63 15.01
N LYS A 128 5.13 -22.88 15.74
CA LYS A 128 4.62 -24.25 15.97
C LYS A 128 3.87 -24.73 14.74
N CYS A 129 3.91 -26.03 14.47
CA CYS A 129 3.07 -26.63 13.43
C CYS A 129 1.59 -26.36 13.77
N GLN A 130 0.86 -25.76 12.82
CA GLN A 130 -0.57 -25.45 12.99
C GLN A 130 -1.46 -26.71 13.04
N SER A 131 -0.94 -27.87 12.63
CA SER A 131 -1.65 -29.15 12.67
C SER A 131 -0.89 -30.15 13.56
N PRO A 132 -1.08 -30.09 14.88
CA PRO A 132 -0.77 -31.23 15.73
C PRO A 132 -1.83 -32.31 15.52
N LYS A 133 -1.40 -33.57 15.34
CA LYS A 133 -2.27 -34.71 15.65
C LYS A 133 -2.49 -34.79 17.15
#